data_AF-A0A2M7QDM3-F1
#
_entry.id   AF-A0A2M7QDM3-F1
#
_cell.length_a   1.000
_cell.length_b   1.000
_cell.length_c   1.000
_cell.angle_alpha   90.00
_cell.angle_beta   90.00
_cell.angle_gamma   90.00
#
_symmetry.space_group_name_H-M   'P 1'
#
loop_
_entity.id
_entity.type
_entity.pdbx_description
1 polymer ?
#
loop_
_entity_poly.entity_id
_entity_poly.type
_entity_poly.pdbx_seq_one_letter_code
_entity_poly.pdbx_strand_id
1 'polypeptide(L)'
;MLKYNQKNISTVGENFEIRSTKQSKKVGRSATNLEYLRYLNIGFYLVTPLLVGVAVGIYVDGRFQTRPIGVIIGIIIGAMGTFYNLIKLIV
;
A
#
# COMPACT_ATOMS: atom_id res chain seq x y z
N MET A 1 -33.89 -26.73 -10.48
CA MET A 1 -33.01 -25.68 -11.06
C MET A 1 -31.59 -25.93 -10.59
N LEU A 2 -30.70 -26.42 -11.47
CA LEU A 2 -29.30 -26.70 -11.12
C LEU A 2 -28.46 -25.43 -11.30
N LYS A 3 -27.84 -24.94 -10.22
CA LYS A 3 -26.93 -23.79 -10.25
C LYS A 3 -25.61 -24.19 -10.93
N TYR A 4 -25.37 -23.66 -12.11
CA TYR A 4 -24.14 -23.88 -12.88
C TYR A 4 -23.00 -22.98 -12.38
N ASN A 5 -21.87 -23.58 -11.99
CA ASN A 5 -20.67 -22.91 -11.49
C ASN A 5 -19.64 -22.77 -12.62
N GLN A 6 -19.55 -21.57 -13.24
CA GLN A 6 -18.77 -21.24 -14.44
C GLN A 6 -17.23 -21.28 -14.28
N LYS A 7 -16.66 -22.12 -13.41
CA LYS A 7 -15.21 -22.10 -13.12
C LYS A 7 -14.36 -23.16 -13.82
N ASN A 8 -14.94 -24.03 -14.65
CA ASN A 8 -14.18 -25.01 -15.42
C ASN A 8 -14.76 -25.13 -16.84
N ILE A 9 -14.16 -24.40 -17.79
CA ILE A 9 -14.48 -24.57 -19.21
C ILE A 9 -13.58 -25.70 -19.70
N SER A 10 -14.16 -26.89 -19.88
CA SER A 10 -13.49 -28.05 -20.47
C SER A 10 -13.71 -28.03 -21.97
N THR A 11 -12.67 -27.79 -22.75
CA THR A 11 -12.74 -27.91 -24.21
C THR A 11 -12.62 -29.38 -24.60
N VAL A 12 -13.56 -29.85 -25.42
CA VAL A 12 -13.62 -31.23 -25.92
C VAL A 12 -12.71 -31.32 -27.16
N GLY A 13 -11.74 -32.23 -27.14
CA GLY A 13 -10.90 -32.51 -28.30
C GLY A 13 -11.65 -33.29 -29.39
N GLU A 14 -11.12 -33.34 -30.61
CA GLU A 14 -11.74 -34.03 -31.76
C GLU A 14 -12.01 -35.52 -31.52
N ASN A 15 -11.32 -36.13 -30.56
CA ASN A 15 -11.49 -37.52 -30.13
C ASN A 15 -12.35 -37.68 -28.87
N PHE A 16 -13.15 -36.68 -28.49
CA PHE A 16 -14.02 -36.69 -27.30
C PHE A 16 -13.29 -36.94 -25.96
N GLU A 17 -11.98 -36.69 -25.88
CA GLU A 17 -11.24 -36.75 -24.61
C GLU A 17 -11.39 -35.44 -23.82
N ILE A 18 -11.84 -35.55 -22.56
CA ILE A 18 -11.90 -34.42 -21.63
C ILE A 18 -10.49 -34.21 -21.04
N ARG A 19 -9.72 -33.28 -21.60
CA ARG A 19 -8.44 -32.87 -21.01
C ARG A 19 -8.67 -31.73 -20.02
N SER A 20 -8.51 -32.02 -18.73
CA SER A 20 -8.55 -31.01 -17.67
C SER A 20 -7.30 -30.13 -17.75
N THR A 21 -7.37 -29.06 -18.53
CA THR A 21 -6.35 -28.01 -18.52
C THR A 21 -6.43 -27.31 -17.17
N LYS A 22 -5.44 -27.55 -16.31
CA LYS A 22 -5.22 -26.82 -15.05
C LYS A 22 -5.09 -25.32 -15.36
N GLN A 23 -6.21 -24.60 -15.40
CA GLN A 23 -6.23 -23.15 -15.32
C GLN A 23 -5.87 -22.73 -13.90
N SER A 24 -4.57 -22.72 -13.60
CA SER A 24 -4.02 -21.79 -12.63
C SER A 24 -3.25 -20.73 -13.40
N LYS A 25 -3.99 -19.84 -14.06
CA LYS A 25 -3.44 -18.53 -14.38
C LYS A 25 -3.34 -17.80 -13.04
N LYS A 26 -2.23 -18.01 -12.32
CA LYS A 26 -1.74 -17.03 -11.35
C LYS A 26 -1.84 -15.69 -12.06
N VAL A 27 -2.63 -14.77 -11.50
CA VAL A 27 -2.62 -13.36 -11.89
C VAL A 27 -1.15 -12.96 -11.87
N GLY A 28 -0.55 -12.86 -13.05
CA GLY A 28 0.82 -12.45 -13.22
C GLY A 28 0.89 -11.06 -12.64
N ARG A 29 1.38 -10.94 -11.41
CA ARG A 29 1.73 -9.67 -10.81
C ARG A 29 2.81 -9.12 -11.72
N SER A 30 2.41 -8.22 -12.63
CA SER A 30 3.24 -7.57 -13.62
C SER A 30 4.49 -7.06 -12.90
N ALA A 31 5.60 -7.79 -13.08
CA ALA A 31 6.84 -7.57 -12.37
C ALA A 31 7.43 -6.18 -12.64
N THR A 32 7.00 -5.53 -13.72
CA THR A 32 7.40 -4.19 -14.12
C THR A 32 6.79 -3.08 -13.25
N ASN A 33 5.63 -3.29 -12.62
CA ASN A 33 5.05 -2.32 -11.69
C ASN A 33 5.58 -2.47 -10.25
N LEU A 34 6.35 -3.52 -9.95
CA LEU A 34 6.78 -3.82 -8.59
C LEU A 34 7.83 -2.82 -8.06
N GLU A 35 8.69 -2.30 -8.93
CA GLU A 35 9.70 -1.31 -8.55
C GLU A 35 9.09 0.04 -8.21
N TYR A 36 8.14 0.53 -9.03
CA TYR A 36 7.39 1.75 -8.73
C TYR A 36 6.64 1.67 -7.40
N LEU A 37 6.03 0.51 -7.11
CA LEU A 37 5.38 0.26 -5.82
C LEU A 37 6.38 0.30 -4.65
N ARG A 38 7.63 -0.12 -4.86
CA ARG A 38 8.68 -0.06 -3.85
C ARG A 38 9.06 1.38 -3.53
N TYR A 39 9.21 2.25 -4.53
CA TYR A 39 9.48 3.68 -4.30
C TYR A 39 8.30 4.39 -3.60
N LEU A 40 7.06 4.04 -3.96
CA LEU A 40 5.87 4.57 -3.29
C LEU A 40 5.84 4.17 -1.81
N ASN A 41 6.20 2.94 -1.47
CA ASN A 41 6.28 2.51 -0.07
C ASN A 41 7.27 3.35 0.73
N ILE A 42 8.45 3.65 0.19
CA ILE A 42 9.39 4.58 0.85
C ILE A 42 8.72 5.95 1.04
N GLY A 43 8.08 6.50 0.01
CA GLY A 43 7.36 7.77 0.10
C GLY A 43 6.33 7.79 1.24
N PHE A 44 5.54 6.72 1.39
CA PHE A 44 4.58 6.60 2.49
C PHE A 44 5.27 6.54 3.86
N TYR A 45 6.36 5.80 4.00
CA TYR A 45 7.14 5.74 5.24
C TYR A 45 7.66 7.12 5.67
N LEU A 46 7.96 7.99 4.69
CA LEU A 46 8.46 9.33 4.94
C LEU A 46 7.35 10.34 5.25
N VAL A 47 6.31 10.35 4.42
CA VAL A 47 5.26 11.37 4.44
C VAL A 47 4.28 11.15 5.59
N THR A 48 4.00 9.89 5.95
CA THR A 48 3.04 9.56 7.02
C THR A 48 3.37 10.22 8.36
N PRO A 49 4.58 10.04 8.95
CA PRO A 49 4.91 10.67 10.23
C PRO A 49 4.91 12.20 10.15
N LEU A 50 5.29 12.79 9.01
CA LEU A 50 5.26 14.23 8.80
C LEU A 50 3.82 14.77 8.79
N LEU A 51 2.92 14.13 8.02
CA LEU A 51 1.51 14.51 7.95
C LEU A 51 0.81 14.35 9.31
N VAL A 52 1.09 13.26 10.03
CA VAL A 52 0.57 13.05 11.38
C VAL A 52 1.07 14.14 12.32
N GLY A 53 2.36 14.46 12.30
CA GLY A 53 2.95 15.53 13.11
C GLY A 53 2.31 16.89 12.83
N VAL A 54 2.12 17.25 11.56
CA VAL A 54 1.45 18.49 11.15
C VAL A 54 -0.01 18.50 11.58
N ALA A 55 -0.77 17.41 11.35
CA ALA A 55 -2.17 17.33 11.72
C ALA A 55 -2.38 17.50 13.24
N VAL A 56 -1.53 16.83 14.04
CA VAL A 56 -1.51 16.99 15.49
C VAL A 56 -1.12 18.42 15.86
N GLY A 57 -0.11 19.00 15.22
CA GLY A 57 0.32 20.36 15.46
C GLY A 57 -0.77 21.41 15.19
N ILE A 58 -1.52 21.26 14.10
CA ILE A 58 -2.67 22.12 13.78
C ILE A 58 -3.77 21.97 14.84
N TYR A 59 -4.06 20.74 15.25
CA TYR A 59 -5.05 20.47 16.30
C TYR A 59 -4.67 21.11 17.64
N VAL A 60 -3.39 21.00 18.02
CA VAL A 60 -2.84 21.63 19.22
C VAL A 60 -2.92 23.15 19.11
N ASP A 61 -2.43 23.74 18.02
CA ASP A 61 -2.48 25.19 17.81
C ASP A 61 -3.92 25.74 17.84
N GLY A 62 -4.87 25.02 17.25
CA GLY A 62 -6.28 25.36 17.32
C GLY A 62 -6.86 25.27 18.74
N ARG A 63 -6.43 24.30 19.54
CA ARG A 63 -6.93 24.09 20.91
C ARG A 63 -6.36 25.07 21.93
N PHE A 64 -5.06 25.39 21.80
CA PHE A 64 -4.32 26.24 22.73
C PHE A 64 -4.19 27.69 22.26
N GLN A 65 -4.74 28.02 21.08
CA GLN A 65 -4.63 29.33 20.44
C GLN A 65 -3.18 29.81 20.24
N THR A 66 -2.23 28.87 20.26
CA THR A 66 -0.82 29.12 19.97
C THR A 66 -0.67 29.33 18.47
N ARG A 67 0.03 30.39 18.05
CA ARG A 67 0.33 30.65 16.63
C ARG A 67 1.82 30.45 16.38
N PRO A 68 2.24 29.78 15.30
CA PRO A 68 1.99 28.39 14.90
C PRO A 68 3.02 27.44 15.57
N ILE A 69 3.08 27.43 16.90
CA ILE A 69 4.15 26.77 17.66
C ILE A 69 3.97 25.25 17.66
N GLY A 70 2.73 24.78 17.83
CA GLY A 70 2.36 23.37 17.81
C GLY A 70 2.64 22.73 16.46
N VAL A 71 2.36 23.44 15.35
CA VAL A 71 2.73 22.98 14.00
C VAL A 71 4.24 22.84 13.86
N ILE A 72 5.04 23.82 14.31
CA ILE A 72 6.50 23.76 14.22
C ILE A 72 7.03 22.55 15.01
N ILE A 73 6.59 22.38 16.26
CA ILE A 73 7.00 21.23 17.10
C ILE A 73 6.55 19.92 16.45
N GLY A 74 5.32 19.87 15.93
CA GLY A 74 4.77 18.71 15.23
C GLY A 74 5.59 18.33 14.00
N ILE A 75 6.06 19.31 13.23
CA ILE A 75 6.96 19.07 12.08
C ILE A 75 8.31 18.53 12.56
N ILE A 76 8.90 19.08 13.63
CA ILE A 76 10.18 18.58 14.17
C ILE A 76 10.05 17.12 14.61
N ILE A 77 9.02 16.81 15.40
CA ILE A 77 8.74 15.43 15.86
C ILE A 77 8.47 14.51 14.66
N GLY A 78 7.64 14.97 13.71
CA GLY A 78 7.34 14.24 12.48
C GLY A 78 8.62 13.92 11.71
N ALA A 79 9.49 14.91 11.50
CA ALA A 79 10.77 14.75 10.82
C ALA A 79 11.70 13.78 11.55
N MET A 80 11.80 13.85 12.89
CA MET A 80 12.54 12.86 13.67
C MET A 80 11.99 11.44 13.46
N GLY A 81 10.66 11.28 13.42
CA GLY A 81 10.01 10.01 13.09
C GLY A 81 10.34 9.53 11.67
N THR A 82 10.40 10.44 10.71
CA THR A 82 10.85 10.18 9.33
C THR A 82 12.27 9.61 9.30
N PHE A 83 13.21 10.26 10.00
CA PHE A 83 14.59 9.80 10.09
C PHE A 83 14.72 8.46 10.81
N TYR A 84 13.96 8.25 11.89
CA TYR A 84 13.93 6.97 12.60
C TYR A 84 13.46 5.83 11.68
N ASN A 85 12.37 6.06 10.93
CA ASN A 85 11.86 5.08 9.96
C ASN A 85 12.85 4.80 8.83
N LEU A 86 13.58 5.81 8.35
CA LEU A 86 14.64 5.65 7.35
C LEU A 86 15.78 4.78 7.86
N ILE A 87 16.29 5.06 9.05
CA ILE A 87 17.36 4.27 9.67
C ILE A 87 16.91 2.82 9.82
N LYS A 88 15.69 2.59 10.33
CA LYS A 88 15.11 1.25 10.49
C LYS A 88 14.86 0.51 9.17
N LEU A 89 14.70 1.24 8.06
CA LEU A 89 14.55 0.62 6.74
C LEU A 89 15.88 0.11 6.19
N ILE A 90 16.99 0.76 6.57
CA ILE A 90 18.34 0.51 6.04
C ILE A 90 19.13 -0.45 6.95
N VAL A 91 18.99 -0.30 8.28
CA VAL A 91 19.70 -1.06 9.33
C VAL A 91 18.83 -2.18 9.87
#